data_AF-A0A964QDK7-F1
#
_entry.id   AF-A0A964QDK7-F1
#
_cell.length_a   1.000
_cell.length_b   1.000
_cell.length_c   1.000
_cell.angle_alpha   90.00
_cell.angle_beta   90.00
_cell.angle_gamma   90.00
#
_symmetry.space_group_name_H-M   'P 1'
#
loop_
_entity.id
_entity.type
_entity.pdbx_description
1 polymer ?
#
loop_
_entity_poly.entity_id
_entity_poly.type
_entity_poly.pdbx_seq_one_letter_code
_entity_poly.pdbx_strand_id
1 'polypeptide(L)' 'MRERYRDLDILLLDDVQFLAGQPEAQEMLLVALDALTASGSQIVLASDRPPADINGLDARLVSRFSGGLIVDIA' A
#
# COMPACT_ATOMS: atom_id res chain seq x y z
N MET A 1 -15.72 -2.15 14.37
CA MET A 1 -14.68 -1.73 13.41
C MET A 1 -13.55 -2.74 13.19
N ARG A 2 -13.27 -3.67 14.13
CA ARG A 2 -12.16 -4.65 14.00
C ARG A 2 -12.46 -5.93 13.18
N GLU A 3 -13.73 -6.20 12.85
CA GLU A 3 -14.13 -7.45 12.18
C GLU A 3 -14.10 -7.39 10.65
N ARG A 4 -14.20 -6.20 10.03
CA ARG A 4 -14.28 -6.06 8.56
C ARG A 4 -12.98 -6.36 7.80
N TYR A 5 -11.86 -6.57 8.49
CA TYR A 5 -10.54 -6.80 7.87
C TYR A 5 -9.98 -8.20 8.12
N ARG A 6 -10.67 -9.08 8.86
CA ARG A 6 -10.16 -10.43 9.15
C ARG A 6 -10.36 -11.44 8.02
N ASP A 7 -11.35 -11.23 7.17
CA ASP A 7 -11.65 -12.09 6.00
C ASP A 7 -11.31 -11.39 4.67
N LEU A 8 -10.36 -10.44 4.67
CA LEU A 8 -9.84 -9.87 3.44
C LEU A 8 -8.70 -10.77 2.95
N ASP A 9 -9.03 -11.70 2.06
CA ASP A 9 -8.04 -12.50 1.35
C ASP A 9 -7.14 -11.62 0.47
N ILE A 10 -7.69 -10.49 -0.03
CA ILE A 10 -7.02 -9.56 -0.95
C ILE A 10 -7.37 -8.09 -0.61
N LEU A 11 -6.36 -7.25 -0.44
CA LEU A 11 -6.47 -5.78 -0.44
C LEU A 11 -6.05 -5.25 -1.81
N LEU A 12 -6.93 -4.46 -2.44
CA LEU A 12 -6.66 -3.74 -3.68
C LEU A 12 -6.66 -2.23 -3.40
N LEU A 13 -5.56 -1.57 -3.73
CA LEU A 13 -5.44 -0.11 -3.70
C LEU A 13 -5.18 0.38 -5.11
N ASP A 14 -6.03 1.27 -5.59
CA ASP A 14 -5.87 1.96 -6.86
C ASP A 14 -5.38 3.39 -6.62
N ASP A 15 -4.75 3.99 -7.63
CA ASP A 15 -4.24 5.36 -7.62
C ASP A 15 -3.45 5.78 -6.36
N VAL A 16 -2.51 4.94 -5.92
CA VAL A 16 -1.70 5.16 -4.70
C VAL A 16 -0.96 6.51 -4.69
N GLN A 17 -0.71 7.10 -5.85
CA GLN A 17 -0.12 8.44 -5.98
C GLN A 17 -0.91 9.55 -5.26
N PHE A 18 -2.22 9.39 -5.03
CA PHE A 18 -3.01 10.39 -4.29
C PHE A 18 -2.80 10.37 -2.77
N LEU A 19 -2.16 9.33 -2.22
CA LEU A 19 -1.77 9.29 -0.80
C LEU A 19 -0.61 10.24 -0.48
N ALA A 20 0.14 10.67 -1.50
CA ALA A 20 1.22 11.62 -1.34
C ALA A 20 0.75 12.91 -0.66
N GLY A 21 1.45 13.33 0.39
CA GLY A 21 1.09 14.54 1.14
C GLY A 21 -0.10 14.41 2.10
N GLN A 22 -0.59 13.18 2.38
CA GLN A 22 -1.58 12.90 3.41
C GLN A 22 -0.97 12.06 4.56
N PRO A 23 -0.26 12.68 5.54
CA PRO A 23 0.51 11.95 6.55
C PRO A 23 -0.33 10.99 7.39
N GLU A 24 -1.53 11.39 7.79
CA GLU A 24 -2.43 10.56 8.61
C GLU A 24 -2.92 9.33 7.83
N ALA A 25 -3.23 9.50 6.55
CA ALA A 25 -3.65 8.40 5.68
C ALA A 25 -2.49 7.42 5.41
N GLN A 26 -1.28 7.94 5.21
CA GLN A 26 -0.08 7.13 5.03
C GLN A 26 0.25 6.30 6.28
N GLU A 27 0.12 6.88 7.48
CA GLU A 27 0.37 6.15 8.74
C GLU A 27 -0.68 5.05 8.96
N MET A 28 -1.96 5.34 8.69
CA MET A 28 -3.02 4.33 8.75
C MET A 28 -2.78 3.20 7.75
N LEU A 29 -2.30 3.51 6.55
CA LEU A 29 -1.95 2.50 5.55
C LEU A 29 -0.79 1.63 6.01
N LEU A 30 0.25 2.19 6.63
CA LEU A 30 1.36 1.41 7.18
C LEU A 30 0.88 0.38 8.21
N VAL A 31 0.02 0.79 9.14
CA VAL A 31 -0.57 -0.12 10.14
C VAL A 31 -1.42 -1.20 9.48
N ALA A 32 -2.21 -0.84 8.46
CA ALA A 32 -3.04 -1.80 7.72
C ALA A 32 -2.19 -2.81 6.93
N LEU A 33 -1.14 -2.37 6.24
CA LEU A 33 -0.23 -3.22 5.49
C LEU A 33 0.48 -4.22 6.41
N ASP A 34 0.94 -3.77 7.58
CA ASP A 34 1.60 -4.65 8.55
C ASP A 34 0.63 -5.71 9.08
N ALA A 35 -0.61 -5.33 9.40
CA ALA A 35 -1.64 -6.27 9.86
C ALA A 35 -2.02 -7.31 8.78
N LEU A 36 -2.18 -6.86 7.53
CA LEU A 36 -2.56 -7.72 6.39
C LEU A 36 -1.43 -8.64 5.95
N THR A 37 -0.19 -8.14 5.97
CA THR A 37 1.00 -8.96 5.71
C THR A 37 1.12 -10.06 6.78
N ALA A 38 0.89 -9.71 8.05
CA ALA A 38 0.93 -10.66 9.15
C ALA A 38 -0.20 -11.71 9.10
N SER A 39 -1.36 -11.39 8.51
CA SER A 39 -2.45 -12.36 8.28
C SER A 39 -2.26 -13.21 7.03
N GLY A 40 -1.23 -12.95 6.21
CA GLY A 40 -1.02 -13.64 4.94
C GLY A 40 -1.98 -13.21 3.83
N SER A 41 -2.64 -12.06 3.98
CA SER A 41 -3.52 -11.50 2.97
C SER A 41 -2.70 -11.00 1.77
N GLN A 42 -3.21 -11.21 0.55
CA GLN A 42 -2.59 -10.67 -0.65
C GLN A 42 -2.83 -9.16 -0.74
N ILE A 43 -1.81 -8.38 -1.09
CA ILE A 43 -1.92 -6.93 -1.26
C ILE A 43 -1.53 -6.62 -2.71
N VAL A 44 -2.41 -5.92 -3.42
CA VAL A 44 -2.19 -5.45 -4.79
C VAL A 44 -2.38 -3.94 -4.80
N LEU A 45 -1.39 -3.25 -5.37
CA LEU A 45 -1.36 -1.80 -5.49
C LEU A 45 -1.22 -1.43 -6.96
N ALA A 46 -1.99 -0.45 -7.41
CA ALA A 46 -1.86 0.18 -8.71
C ALA A 46 -1.47 1.66 -8.52
N SER A 47 -0.57 2.12 -9.39
CA SER A 47 -0.07 3.48 -9.37
C SER A 47 0.38 3.89 -10.77
N ASP A 48 0.11 5.14 -11.14
CA ASP A 48 0.51 5.70 -12.45
C ASP A 48 2.03 5.79 -12.65
N ARG A 49 2.79 5.73 -11.56
CA ARG A 49 4.25 5.89 -11.55
C ARG A 49 4.87 4.94 -10.53
N PRO A 50 6.14 4.53 -10.71
CA PRO A 50 6.83 3.67 -9.76
C PRO A 50 6.84 4.27 -8.34
N PRO A 51 6.83 3.45 -7.28
CA PRO A 51 6.84 3.93 -5.89
C PRO A 51 7.96 4.93 -5.57
N ALA A 52 9.12 4.75 -6.19
CA ALA A 52 10.28 5.63 -6.02
C ALA A 52 10.06 7.06 -6.57
N ASP A 53 9.12 7.22 -7.52
CA ASP A 53 8.83 8.50 -8.20
C ASP A 53 7.60 9.22 -7.60
N ILE A 54 6.97 8.64 -6.57
CA ILE A 54 5.84 9.25 -5.85
C ILE A 54 6.39 10.20 -4.78
N ASN A 55 6.64 11.45 -5.16
CA ASN A 55 7.07 12.50 -4.25
C ASN A 55 6.04 12.72 -3.12
N GLY A 56 6.50 12.75 -1.86
CA GLY A 56 5.64 12.97 -0.69
C GLY A 56 5.03 11.69 -0.11
N LEU A 57 5.46 10.52 -0.58
CA LEU A 57 5.22 9.23 0.04
C LEU A 57 6.30 8.93 1.10
N ASP A 58 5.91 8.36 2.24
CA ASP A 58 6.83 7.93 3.30
C ASP A 58 7.82 6.88 2.77
N ALA A 59 9.10 7.03 3.10
CA ALA A 59 10.14 6.09 2.69
C ALA A 59 9.84 4.64 3.12
N ARG A 60 9.12 4.43 4.23
CA ARG A 60 8.65 3.12 4.71
C ARG A 60 7.61 2.51 3.77
N LEU A 61 6.75 3.32 3.16
CA LEU A 61 5.77 2.87 2.15
C LEU A 61 6.49 2.55 0.84
N VAL A 62 7.39 3.43 0.39
CA VAL A 62 8.23 3.20 -0.80
C VAL A 62 8.99 1.87 -0.67
N SER A 63 9.63 1.63 0.48
CA SER A 63 10.37 0.37 0.72
C SER A 63 9.47 -0.87 0.72
N ARG A 64 8.23 -0.77 1.24
CA ARG A 64 7.28 -1.89 1.24
C ARG A 64 6.78 -2.19 -0.16
N PHE A 65 6.43 -1.17 -0.93
CA PHE A 65 5.95 -1.33 -2.30
C PHE A 65 7.04 -1.90 -3.21
N SER A 66 8.27 -1.42 -3.07
CA SER A 66 9.42 -1.91 -3.86
C SER A 66 9.94 -3.28 -3.43
N GLY A 67 9.61 -3.72 -2.21
CA GLY A 67 9.98 -5.07 -1.71
C GLY A 67 9.06 -6.18 -2.22
N GLY A 68 7.95 -5.83 -2.87
CA GLY A 68 7.01 -6.78 -3.49
C GLY A 68 7.32 -7.08 -4.96
N LEU A 69 6.33 -7.67 -5.64
CA LEU A 69 6.38 -7.84 -7.10
C LEU A 69 5.95 -6.52 -7.76
N ILE A 70 6.85 -5.90 -8.53
CA ILE A 70 6.56 -4.73 -9.36
C ILE A 70 6.39 -5.18 -10.81
N VAL A 71 5.30 -4.76 -11.45
CA VAL A 71 5.01 -5.04 -12.86
C VAL A 71 4.60 -3.73 -13.53
N ASP A 72 5.34 -3.35 -14.57
CA ASP A 72 4.92 -2.25 -15.44
C ASP A 72 3.83 -2.74 -16.39
N ILE A 73 2.74 -1.98 -16.51
CA ILE A 73 1.63 -2.25 -17.42
C ILE A 73 1.71 -1.24 -18.57
N ALA A 74 1.82 -1.75 -19.80
CA ALA A 74 1.95 -0.98 -21.04
C ALA A 74 0.64 -0.99 -21.85
#